data_AF-A0A6N6L1F3-F1
#
_entry.id   AF-A0A6N6L1F3-F1
#
_cell.length_a   1.000
_cell.length_b   1.000
_cell.length_c   1.000
_cell.angle_alpha   90.00
_cell.angle_beta   90.00
_cell.angle_gamma   90.00
#
_symmetry.space_group_name_H-M   'P 1'
#
loop_
_entity.id
_entity.type
_entity.pdbx_description
1 polymer ?
#
loop_
_entity_poly.entity_id
_entity_poly.type
_entity_poly.pdbx_seq_one_letter_code
_entity_poly.pdbx_strand_id
1 'polypeptide(L)'
;MEILILITAMIVVGLIMGWVAGLIWKDMPLSTTNVYVIAIVTAIITGLLDWYVIPAMGFSDTLKIFGVIAEPPLAVLAVLWIIRRARS
;
A
#
# COMPACT_ATOMS: atom_id res chain seq x y z
N MET A 1 3.35 18.63 10.00
CA MET A 1 2.39 18.71 8.87
C MET A 1 2.69 17.67 7.80
N GLU A 2 3.95 17.48 7.40
CA GLU A 2 4.35 16.52 6.35
C GLU A 2 3.94 15.06 6.63
N ILE A 3 4.17 14.55 7.86
CA ILE A 3 3.78 13.18 8.22
C ILE A 3 2.26 12.95 8.17
N LEU A 4 1.47 13.97 8.56
CA LEU A 4 0.01 13.87 8.50
C LEU A 4 -0.47 13.79 7.05
N ILE A 5 0.12 14.62 6.18
CA ILE A 5 -0.16 14.58 4.74
C ILE A 5 0.19 13.23 4.14
N LEU A 6 1.36 12.67 4.51
CA LEU A 6 1.78 11.34 4.07
C LEU A 6 0.79 10.26 4.52
N ILE A 7 0.41 10.24 5.80
CA ILE A 7 -0.53 9.26 6.34
C ILE A 7 -1.89 9.38 5.64
N THR A 8 -2.41 10.61 5.47
CA THR A 8 -3.66 10.83 4.75
C THR A 8 -3.58 10.36 3.30
N ALA A 9 -2.47 10.64 2.59
CA ALA A 9 -2.24 10.14 1.24
C ALA A 9 -2.21 8.60 1.21
N MET A 10 -1.54 7.95 2.16
CA MET A 10 -1.48 6.48 2.23
C MET A 10 -2.83 5.85 2.55
N ILE A 11 -3.68 6.49 3.35
CA ILE A 11 -5.07 6.05 3.57
C ILE A 11 -5.83 6.07 2.25
N VAL A 12 -5.72 7.16 1.48
CA VAL A 12 -6.37 7.27 0.16
C VAL A 12 -5.85 6.19 -0.79
N VAL A 13 -4.54 5.96 -0.84
CA VAL A 13 -3.94 4.88 -1.64
C VAL A 13 -4.47 3.52 -1.22
N GLY A 14 -4.50 3.21 0.08
CA GLY A 14 -5.04 1.95 0.59
C GLY A 14 -6.51 1.73 0.22
N LEU A 15 -7.33 2.77 0.30
CA LEU A 15 -8.73 2.72 -0.13
C LEU A 15 -8.87 2.44 -1.63
N ILE A 16 -8.12 3.17 -2.47
CA ILE A 16 -8.12 2.99 -3.93
C ILE A 16 -7.69 1.57 -4.26
N MET A 17 -6.60 1.09 -3.66
CA MET A 17 -6.05 -0.23 -3.98
C MET A 17 -6.87 -1.39 -3.42
N GLY A 18 -7.53 -1.21 -2.27
CA GLY A 18 -8.54 -2.15 -1.78
C GLY A 18 -9.72 -2.28 -2.74
N TRP A 19 -10.16 -1.18 -3.36
CA TRP A 19 -11.19 -1.20 -4.39
C TRP A 19 -10.71 -1.87 -5.68
N VAL A 20 -9.51 -1.52 -6.16
CA VAL A 20 -8.87 -2.14 -7.34
C VAL A 20 -8.71 -3.65 -7.14
N ALA A 21 -8.32 -4.09 -5.95
CA ALA A 21 -8.22 -5.51 -5.62
C ALA A 21 -9.56 -6.25 -5.83
N GLY A 22 -10.70 -5.59 -5.55
CA GLY A 22 -12.05 -6.14 -5.80
C GLY A 22 -12.39 -6.29 -7.27
N LEU A 23 -11.83 -5.43 -8.12
CA LEU A 23 -11.99 -5.54 -9.57
C LEU A 23 -11.12 -6.65 -10.16
N ILE A 24 -9.90 -6.82 -9.63
CA ILE A 24 -8.95 -7.85 -10.10
C ILE A 24 -9.39 -9.24 -9.61
N TRP A 25 -9.84 -9.35 -8.36
CA TRP A 25 -10.14 -10.60 -7.69
C TRP A 25 -11.59 -10.67 -7.24
N LYS A 26 -12.42 -11.39 -8.02
CA LYS A 26 -13.83 -11.61 -7.69
C LYS A 26 -14.03 -12.52 -6.47
N ASP A 27 -13.17 -13.52 -6.29
CA ASP A 27 -13.19 -14.40 -5.10
C ASP A 27 -12.27 -13.83 -4.02
N MET A 28 -12.76 -12.85 -3.27
CA MET A 28 -11.99 -12.27 -2.17
C MET A 28 -11.92 -13.25 -0.99
N PRO A 29 -10.72 -13.45 -0.40
CA PRO A 29 -10.52 -14.39 0.71
C PRO A 29 -11.05 -13.88 2.07
N LEU A 30 -11.52 -12.64 2.11
CA LEU A 30 -11.86 -11.89 3.31
C LEU A 30 -13.12 -11.06 3.07
N SER A 31 -13.76 -10.63 4.17
CA SER A 31 -14.82 -9.62 4.10
C SER A 31 -14.27 -8.31 3.52
N THR A 32 -15.13 -7.56 2.83
CA THR A 32 -14.78 -6.28 2.20
C THR A 32 -14.12 -5.31 3.20
N THR A 33 -14.63 -5.23 4.43
CA THR A 33 -14.04 -4.39 5.49
C THR A 33 -12.61 -4.79 5.81
N ASN A 34 -12.33 -6.10 5.94
CA ASN A 34 -10.98 -6.58 6.26
C ASN A 34 -9.99 -6.29 5.14
N VAL A 35 -10.43 -6.37 3.87
CA VAL A 35 -9.60 -6.01 2.73
C VAL A 35 -9.18 -4.55 2.79
N TYR A 36 -10.11 -3.62 3.04
CA TYR A 36 -9.78 -2.21 3.15
C TYR A 36 -8.87 -1.90 4.34
N VAL A 37 -9.12 -2.51 5.50
CA VAL A 37 -8.26 -2.31 6.68
C VAL A 37 -6.83 -2.77 6.38
N ILE A 38 -6.67 -3.96 5.81
CA ILE A 38 -5.34 -4.49 5.45
C ILE A 38 -4.68 -3.61 4.39
N ALA A 39 -5.42 -3.19 3.36
CA ALA A 39 -4.90 -2.30 2.33
C ALA A 39 -4.40 -0.96 2.90
N ILE A 40 -5.17 -0.34 3.80
CA ILE A 40 -4.76 0.91 4.45
C ILE A 40 -3.52 0.71 5.31
N VAL A 41 -3.50 -0.33 6.15
CA VAL A 41 -2.37 -0.60 7.04
C VAL A 41 -1.10 -0.91 6.24
N THR A 42 -1.21 -1.72 5.18
CA THR A 42 -0.08 -2.02 4.29
C THR A 42 0.42 -0.76 3.61
N ALA A 43 -0.45 0.07 3.03
CA ALA A 43 -0.04 1.32 2.37
C ALA A 43 0.66 2.27 3.35
N ILE A 44 0.16 2.42 4.58
CA ILE A 44 0.78 3.26 5.61
C ILE A 44 2.17 2.73 5.99
N ILE A 45 2.29 1.42 6.25
CA ILE A 45 3.58 0.82 6.64
C ILE A 45 4.60 1.00 5.52
N THR A 46 4.25 0.63 4.28
CA THR A 46 5.16 0.76 3.13
C THR A 46 5.52 2.21 2.86
N GLY A 47 4.53 3.12 2.80
CA GLY A 47 4.79 4.53 2.55
C GLY A 47 5.65 5.21 3.62
N LEU A 48 5.52 4.79 4.89
CA LEU A 48 6.41 5.23 5.96
C LEU A 48 7.82 4.68 5.79
N LEU A 49 7.96 3.39 5.45
CA LEU A 49 9.26 2.79 5.16
C LEU A 49 9.95 3.54 4.01
N ASP A 50 9.25 3.81 2.92
CA ASP A 50 9.82 4.50 1.76
C ASP A 50 10.25 5.92 2.11
N TRP A 51 9.43 6.63 2.90
CA TRP A 51 9.71 7.99 3.31
C TRP A 51 10.99 8.11 4.16
N TYR A 52 11.31 7.11 4.97
CA TYR A 52 12.47 7.14 5.86
C TYR A 52 13.68 6.35 5.34
N VAL A 53 13.46 5.21 4.70
CA VAL A 53 14.50 4.27 4.28
C VAL A 53 15.12 4.71 2.94
N ILE A 54 14.33 5.20 1.98
CA ILE A 54 14.87 5.62 0.67
C ILE A 54 15.89 6.76 0.80
N PRO A 55 15.62 7.83 1.58
CA PRO A 55 16.62 8.87 1.80
C PRO A 55 17.88 8.36 2.50
N ALA A 56 17.72 7.40 3.43
CA ALA A 56 18.85 6.82 4.16
C ALA A 56 19.77 5.96 3.27
N MET A 57 19.26 5.46 2.14
CA MET A 57 20.01 4.68 1.16
C MET A 57 20.82 5.56 0.18
N GLY A 58 20.70 6.89 0.25
CA GLY A 58 21.44 7.81 -0.63
C GLY A 58 20.92 7.86 -2.07
N PHE A 59 19.67 7.44 -2.30
CA PHE A 59 19.03 7.50 -3.62
C PHE A 59 18.69 8.94 -4.04
N SER A 60 18.60 9.16 -5.35
CA SER A 60 18.22 10.47 -5.91
C SER A 60 16.76 10.81 -5.62
N ASP A 61 16.43 12.11 -5.60
CA ASP A 61 15.07 12.60 -5.35
C ASP A 61 14.03 12.03 -6.34
N THR A 62 14.43 11.80 -7.59
CA THR A 62 13.56 11.19 -8.61
C THR A 62 13.21 9.74 -8.23
N LEU A 63 14.19 8.96 -7.79
CA LEU A 63 13.97 7.57 -7.37
C LEU A 63 13.14 7.49 -6.10
N LYS A 64 13.31 8.47 -5.19
CA LYS A 64 12.50 8.63 -3.98
C LYS A 64 11.03 8.85 -4.29
N ILE A 65 10.73 9.78 -5.18
CA ILE A 65 9.34 10.07 -5.56
C ILE A 65 8.72 8.83 -6.24
N PHE A 66 9.49 8.14 -7.09
CA PHE A 66 9.00 6.93 -7.75
C PHE A 66 8.69 5.81 -6.75
N GLY A 67 9.59 5.54 -5.79
CA GLY A 67 9.38 4.52 -4.76
C GLY A 67 8.13 4.80 -3.93
N VAL A 68 8.01 6.02 -3.39
CA VAL A 68 6.85 6.43 -2.56
C VAL A 68 5.51 6.36 -3.31
N ILE A 69 5.50 6.53 -4.64
CA ILE A 69 4.27 6.45 -5.44
C ILE A 69 3.96 5.01 -5.85
N ALA A 70 4.96 4.22 -6.23
CA ALA A 70 4.75 2.91 -6.83
C ALA A 70 4.73 1.77 -5.81
N GLU A 71 5.57 1.81 -4.78
CA GLU A 71 5.72 0.71 -3.83
C GLU A 71 4.48 0.50 -2.96
N PRO A 72 3.86 1.53 -2.34
CA PRO A 72 2.70 1.29 -1.47
C PRO A 72 1.51 0.65 -2.20
N PRO A 73 1.12 1.08 -3.42
CA PRO A 73 0.07 0.40 -4.17
C PRO A 73 0.39 -1.05 -4.52
N LEU A 74 1.63 -1.32 -4.96
CA LEU A 74 2.06 -2.67 -5.32
C LEU A 74 2.13 -3.58 -4.09
N ALA A 75 2.61 -3.07 -2.96
CA ALA A 75 2.66 -3.78 -1.69
C ALA A 75 1.25 -4.17 -1.22
N VAL A 76 0.27 -3.27 -1.31
CA VAL A 76 -1.13 -3.59 -0.98
C VAL A 76 -1.64 -4.76 -1.80
N LEU A 77 -1.49 -4.70 -3.13
CA LEU A 77 -1.94 -5.79 -4.00
C LEU A 77 -1.18 -7.09 -3.70
N ALA A 78 0.13 -7.03 -3.49
CA ALA A 78 0.94 -8.20 -3.16
C ALA A 78 0.49 -8.85 -1.85
N VAL A 79 0.28 -8.07 -0.78
CA VAL A 79 -0.17 -8.58 0.52
C VAL A 79 -1.55 -9.23 0.41
N LEU A 80 -2.51 -8.57 -0.25
CA LEU A 80 -3.84 -9.14 -0.46
C LEU A 80 -3.79 -10.42 -1.31
N TRP A 81 -2.92 -10.47 -2.32
CA TRP A 81 -2.70 -11.65 -3.14
C TRP A 81 -2.10 -12.81 -2.33
N ILE A 82 -1.09 -12.54 -1.48
CA ILE A 82 -0.50 -13.55 -0.59
C ILE A 82 -1.56 -14.13 0.35
N ILE A 83 -2.37 -13.26 0.97
CA ILE A 83 -3.45 -13.70 1.87
C ILE A 83 -4.47 -14.56 1.12
N ARG A 84 -4.82 -14.18 -0.11
CA ARG A 84 -5.69 -14.97 -0.97
C ARG A 84 -5.09 -16.34 -1.24
N ARG A 85 -3.82 -16.38 -1.65
CA ARG A 85 -3.13 -17.62 -2.01
C ARG A 85 -2.95 -18.55 -0.81
N ALA A 86 -2.71 -18.02 0.38
CA ALA A 86 -2.53 -18.80 1.60
C ALA A 86 -3.83 -19.45 2.14
N ARG A 87 -5.00 -18.99 1.70
CA ARG A 87 -6.32 -19.53 2.10
C ARG A 87 -6.96 -20.44 1.04
N SER A 88 -6.36 -20.56 -0.14
CA SER A 88 -6.82 -21.45 -1.24
C SER A 88 -6.08 -22.77 -1.16
#